data_AF-A0A8D0UUW4-F1
#
_entry.id   AF-A0A8D0UUW4-F1
#
_cell.length_a   1.000
_cell.length_b   1.000
_cell.length_c   1.000
_cell.angle_alpha   90.00
_cell.angle_beta   90.00
_cell.angle_gamma   90.00
#
_symmetry.space_group_name_H-M   'P 1'
#
loop_
_entity.id
_entity.type
_entity.pdbx_description
1 polymer ?
#
loop_
_entity_poly.entity_id
_entity_poly.type
_entity_poly.pdbx_seq_one_letter_code
_entity_poly.pdbx_strand_id
1 'polypeptide(L)'
;MVCDRNCGLITGAVIGAVLAVLGGILIPVGDMLIEKKVKKEVVLEEGTIAFKNWVKTGTEVYRQFWIFDVQNPEEVAVNSSKIKVKQRGPYTYRVRYLAKKNIVQDPKTHTVSFLQPKGAIFEPSLSVGTENDTFTVLNLAVAAAPHLYPSAFIQLILNVFIKRSKSSMFQKRTLKELLWGYTDPFLNLIPYSTPTTVGMFYPHHNTSDGVYKVFSGKNDASKVAIIDSYKGKKNLPYWPSYCGMINGTDGASFPPFIEKTRVLRFFASEICRKTRVHFTPSLSTCKS
;
A
#
# COMPACT_ATOMS: atom_id res chain seq x y z
N MET A 1 -27.62 -69.20 22.67
CA MET A 1 -27.89 -67.75 22.64
C MET A 1 -27.48 -67.24 21.26
N VAL A 2 -28.43 -67.20 20.32
CA VAL A 2 -28.20 -66.73 18.96
C VAL A 2 -28.51 -65.24 18.95
N CYS A 3 -27.48 -64.41 18.73
CA CYS A 3 -27.65 -62.98 18.52
C CYS A 3 -28.36 -62.81 17.17
N ASP A 4 -29.60 -62.35 17.18
CA ASP A 4 -30.44 -62.25 15.99
C ASP A 4 -29.84 -61.22 15.00
N ARG A 5 -29.39 -61.70 13.84
CA ARG A 5 -28.69 -60.89 12.81
C ARG A 5 -29.53 -59.68 12.37
N ASN A 6 -30.85 -59.81 12.41
CA ASN A 6 -31.79 -58.74 12.08
C ASN A 6 -31.80 -57.64 13.16
N CYS A 7 -31.64 -57.99 14.44
CA CYS A 7 -31.59 -57.03 15.54
C CYS A 7 -30.32 -56.17 15.48
N GLY A 8 -29.18 -56.77 15.10
CA GLY A 8 -27.93 -56.03 14.85
C GLY A 8 -28.03 -55.04 13.68
N LEU A 9 -28.68 -55.44 12.57
CA LEU A 9 -28.91 -54.57 11.42
C LEU A 9 -29.83 -53.39 11.74
N ILE A 10 -30.93 -53.63 12.46
CA ILE A 10 -31.86 -52.57 12.87
C ILE A 10 -31.18 -51.59 13.83
N THR A 11 -30.43 -52.10 14.81
CA THR A 11 -29.68 -51.27 15.76
C THR A 11 -28.64 -50.42 15.05
N GLY A 12 -27.90 -50.99 14.09
CA GLY A 12 -26.94 -50.24 13.26
C GLY A 12 -27.59 -49.16 12.40
N ALA A 13 -28.75 -49.45 11.79
CA ALA A 13 -29.50 -48.47 10.99
C ALA A 13 -30.04 -47.31 11.84
N VAL A 14 -30.54 -47.59 13.04
CA VAL A 14 -31.01 -46.56 13.98
C VAL A 14 -29.85 -45.68 14.45
N ILE A 15 -28.72 -46.27 14.84
CA ILE A 15 -27.52 -45.51 15.23
C ILE A 15 -27.02 -44.66 14.06
N GLY A 16 -26.97 -45.22 12.84
CA GLY A 16 -26.58 -44.49 11.64
C GLY A 16 -27.51 -43.30 11.33
N ALA A 17 -28.83 -43.49 11.45
CA ALA A 17 -29.81 -42.43 11.26
C ALA A 17 -29.66 -41.33 12.32
N VAL A 18 -29.45 -41.69 13.59
CA VAL A 18 -29.21 -40.73 14.67
C VAL A 18 -27.93 -39.95 14.44
N LEU A 19 -26.83 -40.59 14.03
CA LEU A 19 -25.58 -39.92 13.70
C LEU A 19 -25.70 -38.99 12.48
N ALA A 20 -26.47 -39.39 11.47
CA ALA A 20 -26.74 -38.54 10.31
C ALA A 20 -27.56 -37.30 10.68
N VAL A 21 -28.59 -37.45 11.52
CA VAL A 21 -29.39 -36.33 12.04
C VAL A 21 -28.53 -35.41 12.91
N LEU A 22 -27.72 -35.99 13.81
CA LEU A 22 -26.82 -35.24 14.68
C LEU A 22 -25.75 -34.48 13.86
N GLY A 23 -25.17 -35.11 12.84
CA GLY A 23 -24.24 -34.46 11.91
C GLY A 23 -24.91 -33.34 11.12
N GLY A 24 -26.13 -33.56 10.64
CA GLY A 24 -26.94 -32.56 9.93
C GLY A 24 -27.26 -31.33 10.78
N ILE A 25 -27.37 -31.47 12.11
CA ILE A 25 -27.58 -30.35 13.05
C ILE A 25 -26.25 -29.71 13.47
N LEU A 26 -25.21 -30.51 13.76
CA LEU A 26 -23.94 -30.00 14.27
C LEU A 26 -23.16 -29.17 13.25
N ILE A 27 -23.22 -29.52 11.96
CA ILE A 27 -22.55 -28.75 10.88
C ILE A 27 -23.05 -27.29 10.85
N PRO A 28 -24.35 -26.99 10.67
CA PRO A 28 -24.83 -25.61 10.64
C PRO A 28 -24.66 -24.89 11.98
N VAL A 29 -24.79 -25.58 13.12
CA VAL A 29 -24.52 -24.99 14.43
C VAL A 29 -23.05 -24.60 14.58
N GLY A 30 -22.14 -25.46 14.14
CA GLY A 30 -20.70 -25.19 14.09
C GLY A 30 -20.40 -23.95 13.25
N ASP A 31 -20.93 -23.89 12.03
CA ASP A 31 -20.76 -22.74 11.13
C ASP A 31 -21.26 -21.43 11.75
N MET A 32 -22.45 -21.45 12.39
CA MET A 32 -22.98 -20.28 13.09
C MET A 32 -22.10 -19.81 14.25
N LEU A 33 -21.52 -20.73 15.02
CA LEU A 33 -20.63 -20.39 16.14
C LEU A 33 -19.30 -19.82 15.63
N ILE A 34 -18.73 -20.42 14.57
CA ILE A 34 -17.52 -19.93 13.92
C ILE A 34 -17.77 -18.53 13.37
N GLU A 35 -18.86 -18.32 12.64
CA GLU A 35 -19.21 -17.02 12.06
C GLU A 35 -19.35 -15.94 13.14
N LYS A 36 -20.04 -16.25 14.25
CA LYS A 36 -20.16 -15.34 15.40
C LYS A 36 -18.80 -15.01 16.02
N LYS A 37 -17.94 -16.01 16.19
CA LYS A 37 -16.61 -15.80 16.76
C LYS A 37 -15.73 -14.97 15.84
N VAL A 38 -15.73 -15.25 14.53
CA VAL A 38 -15.01 -14.46 13.52
C VAL A 38 -15.52 -13.02 13.52
N LYS A 39 -16.83 -12.79 13.43
CA LYS A 39 -17.43 -11.45 13.45
C LYS A 39 -17.03 -10.64 14.69
N LYS A 40 -16.78 -11.29 15.83
CA LYS A 40 -16.29 -10.64 17.05
C LYS A 40 -14.79 -10.33 17.01
N GLU A 41 -13.96 -11.28 16.55
CA GLU A 41 -12.49 -11.14 16.56
C GLU A 41 -11.94 -10.25 15.44
N VAL A 42 -12.71 -10.03 14.37
CA VAL A 42 -12.31 -9.15 13.25
C VAL A 42 -12.51 -7.66 13.55
N VAL A 43 -13.27 -7.30 14.58
CA VAL A 43 -13.56 -5.90 14.92
C VAL A 43 -12.27 -5.18 15.32
N LEU A 44 -12.08 -3.95 14.82
CA LEU A 44 -10.97 -3.09 15.20
C LEU A 44 -11.27 -2.40 16.55
N GLU A 45 -11.20 -3.18 17.61
CA GLU A 45 -11.40 -2.76 19.00
C GLU A 45 -10.30 -3.36 19.90
N GLU A 46 -9.92 -2.64 20.95
CA GLU A 46 -8.91 -3.12 21.89
C GLU A 46 -9.27 -4.50 22.46
N GLY A 47 -8.29 -5.41 22.47
CA GLY A 47 -8.46 -6.79 22.92
C GLY A 47 -8.73 -7.81 21.81
N THR A 48 -9.10 -7.40 20.59
CA THR A 48 -9.27 -8.34 19.48
C THR A 48 -7.95 -8.68 18.78
N ILE A 49 -7.91 -9.85 18.14
CA ILE A 49 -6.75 -10.28 17.33
C ILE A 49 -6.54 -9.33 16.14
N ALA A 50 -7.63 -8.89 15.50
CA ALA A 50 -7.55 -7.99 14.36
C ALA A 50 -6.98 -6.62 14.74
N PHE A 51 -7.38 -6.05 15.88
CA PHE A 51 -6.87 -4.76 16.33
C PHE A 51 -5.36 -4.81 16.59
N LYS A 52 -4.86 -5.84 17.28
CA LYS A 52 -3.42 -5.99 17.55
C LYS A 52 -2.59 -6.00 16.26
N ASN A 53 -2.98 -6.82 15.29
CA ASN A 53 -2.29 -6.92 13.99
C ASN A 53 -2.49 -5.68 13.12
N TRP A 54 -3.63 -5.00 13.25
CA TRP A 54 -3.91 -3.77 12.53
C TRP A 54 -3.08 -2.59 13.05
N VAL A 55 -2.89 -2.46 14.37
CA VAL A 55 -2.04 -1.40 14.96
C VAL A 55 -0.58 -1.58 14.53
N LYS A 56 -0.05 -2.80 14.68
CA LYS A 56 1.30 -3.16 14.26
C LYS A 56 1.27 -4.55 13.63
N THR A 57 1.58 -4.61 12.34
CA THR A 57 1.64 -5.88 11.61
C THR A 57 2.73 -6.79 12.19
N GLY A 58 2.43 -8.07 12.35
CA GLY A 58 3.42 -9.09 12.70
C GLY A 58 4.32 -9.48 11.53
N THR A 59 3.92 -9.17 10.29
CA THR A 59 4.66 -9.50 9.08
C THR A 59 5.59 -8.37 8.66
N GLU A 60 6.81 -8.73 8.25
CA GLU A 60 7.77 -7.79 7.69
C GLU A 60 7.39 -7.44 6.26
N VAL A 61 7.27 -6.14 5.97
CA VAL A 61 6.93 -5.66 4.62
C VAL A 61 8.18 -5.09 3.97
N TYR A 62 8.53 -5.61 2.80
CA TYR A 62 9.67 -5.16 2.03
C TYR A 62 9.21 -4.38 0.80
N ARG A 63 9.95 -3.32 0.46
CA ARG A 63 9.81 -2.56 -0.78
C ARG A 63 11.14 -2.65 -1.53
N GLN A 64 11.07 -3.18 -2.73
CA GLN A 64 12.24 -3.35 -3.60
C GLN A 64 12.20 -2.32 -4.73
N PHE A 65 13.32 -1.65 -4.94
CA PHE A 65 13.47 -0.66 -6.00
C PHE A 65 14.35 -1.20 -7.13
N TRP A 66 13.92 -0.96 -8.36
CA TRP A 66 14.75 -1.11 -9.55
C TRP A 66 14.85 0.23 -10.26
N ILE A 67 16.08 0.66 -10.52
CA ILE A 67 16.35 1.92 -11.18
C ILE A 67 16.69 1.65 -12.64
N PHE A 68 16.11 2.43 -13.54
CA PHE A 68 16.46 2.44 -14.96
C PHE A 68 17.63 3.40 -15.19
N ASP A 69 18.84 2.85 -15.27
CA ASP A 69 20.08 3.58 -15.49
C ASP A 69 20.23 3.94 -16.98
N VAL A 70 20.28 5.22 -17.31
CA VAL A 70 20.31 5.72 -18.69
C VAL A 70 21.70 5.54 -19.30
N GLN A 71 21.77 4.91 -20.48
CA GLN A 71 23.02 4.53 -21.13
C GLN A 71 23.48 5.54 -22.20
N ASN A 72 22.57 6.34 -22.77
CA ASN A 72 22.86 7.31 -23.83
C ASN A 72 22.32 8.73 -23.54
N PRO A 73 22.65 9.35 -22.38
CA PRO A 73 22.07 10.63 -21.96
C PRO A 73 22.35 11.78 -22.96
N GLU A 74 23.54 11.84 -23.55
CA GLU A 74 23.94 12.90 -24.49
C GLU A 74 23.20 12.79 -25.83
N GLU A 75 23.11 11.58 -26.39
CA GLU A 75 22.35 11.33 -27.63
C GLU A 75 20.87 11.70 -27.46
N VAL A 76 20.30 11.50 -26.28
CA VAL A 76 18.90 11.87 -26.00
C VAL A 76 18.77 13.39 -25.90
N ALA A 77 19.67 14.04 -25.15
CA ALA A 77 19.61 15.47 -24.92
C ALA A 77 19.85 16.32 -26.18
N VAL A 78 20.72 15.88 -27.08
CA VAL A 78 21.09 16.63 -28.30
C VAL A 78 20.27 16.19 -29.50
N ASN A 79 20.13 14.88 -29.72
CA ASN A 79 19.56 14.32 -30.96
C ASN A 79 18.11 13.85 -30.81
N SER A 80 17.50 14.00 -29.62
CA SER A 80 16.16 13.46 -29.32
C SER A 80 16.04 11.95 -29.62
N SER A 81 17.12 11.20 -29.41
CA SER A 81 17.16 9.76 -29.67
C SER A 81 16.32 8.97 -28.64
N LYS A 82 16.05 7.69 -28.93
CA LYS A 82 15.38 6.79 -27.98
C LYS A 82 16.26 6.55 -26.76
N ILE A 83 15.67 6.64 -25.57
CA ILE A 83 16.37 6.41 -24.29
C ILE A 83 16.68 4.91 -24.14
N LYS A 84 17.97 4.57 -24.09
CA LYS A 84 18.46 3.23 -23.77
C LYS A 84 18.66 3.14 -22.26
N VAL A 85 18.03 2.18 -21.60
CA VAL A 85 18.10 2.00 -20.14
C VAL A 85 18.56 0.60 -19.77
N LYS A 86 19.28 0.48 -18.65
CA LYS A 86 19.62 -0.78 -18.01
C LYS A 86 18.98 -0.82 -16.62
N GLN A 87 18.13 -1.80 -16.37
CA GLN A 87 17.50 -1.98 -15.06
C GLN A 87 18.55 -2.50 -14.06
N ARG A 88 18.62 -1.88 -12.87
CA ARG A 88 19.51 -2.28 -11.77
C ARG A 88 18.73 -2.37 -10.47
N GLY A 89 18.81 -3.51 -9.79
CA GLY A 89 18.11 -3.81 -8.53
C GLY A 89 18.07 -5.32 -8.25
N PRO A 90 17.41 -5.75 -7.16
CA PRO A 90 16.66 -4.93 -6.22
C PRO A 90 17.56 -4.16 -5.24
N TYR A 91 17.10 -2.97 -4.85
CA TYR A 91 17.51 -2.32 -3.61
C TYR A 91 16.36 -2.40 -2.62
N THR A 92 16.55 -3.15 -1.55
CA THR A 92 15.48 -3.60 -0.66
C THR A 92 15.44 -2.76 0.60
N TYR A 93 14.24 -2.28 0.95
CA TYR A 93 13.97 -1.59 2.20
C TYR A 93 12.86 -2.27 2.96
N ARG A 94 13.06 -2.49 4.25
CA ARG A 94 11.99 -2.83 5.18
C ARG A 94 11.15 -1.59 5.48
N VAL A 95 9.87 -1.66 5.17
CA VAL A 95 8.90 -0.57 5.32
C VAL A 95 7.73 -1.01 6.22
N ARG A 96 6.85 -0.07 6.59
CA ARG A 96 5.63 -0.33 7.39
C ARG A 96 5.86 -1.07 8.73
N TYR A 97 7.08 -0.99 9.29
CA TYR A 97 7.42 -1.58 10.60
C TYR A 97 6.95 -0.73 11.79
N LEU A 98 6.58 0.53 11.54
CA LEU A 98 6.08 1.46 12.56
C LEU A 98 4.59 1.22 12.82
N ALA A 99 4.22 1.18 14.10
CA ALA A 99 2.83 1.08 14.52
C ALA A 99 2.03 2.34 14.13
N LYS A 100 0.74 2.16 13.87
CA LYS A 100 -0.21 3.26 13.67
C LYS A 100 -0.22 4.19 14.90
N LYS A 101 -0.32 5.49 14.67
CA LYS A 101 -0.31 6.53 15.72
C LYS A 101 -1.65 7.26 15.80
N ASN A 102 -1.88 7.94 16.93
CA ASN A 102 -3.05 8.78 17.20
C ASN A 102 -4.36 8.03 16.95
N ILE A 103 -4.45 6.82 17.51
CA ILE A 103 -5.60 5.95 17.33
C ILE A 103 -6.73 6.47 18.21
N VAL A 104 -7.85 6.83 17.60
CA VAL A 104 -9.02 7.36 18.31
C VAL A 104 -10.25 6.59 17.86
N GLN A 105 -10.92 5.91 18.79
CA GLN A 105 -12.19 5.24 18.54
C GLN A 105 -13.37 6.21 18.72
N ASP A 106 -14.31 6.19 17.79
CA ASP A 106 -15.56 6.93 17.87
C ASP A 106 -16.72 5.93 18.03
N PRO A 107 -17.30 5.82 19.23
CA PRO A 107 -18.37 4.87 19.51
C PRO A 107 -19.69 5.24 18.83
N LYS A 108 -19.93 6.52 18.51
CA LYS A 108 -21.17 6.99 17.88
C LYS A 108 -21.22 6.61 16.42
N THR A 109 -20.09 6.75 15.72
CA THR A 109 -20.00 6.41 14.28
C THR A 109 -19.44 5.01 14.03
N HIS A 110 -19.03 4.29 15.09
CA HIS A 110 -18.36 2.99 15.02
C HIS A 110 -17.12 3.02 14.11
N THR A 111 -16.33 4.09 14.20
CA THR A 111 -15.12 4.27 13.40
C THR A 111 -13.87 4.37 14.26
N VAL A 112 -12.71 4.16 13.64
CA VAL A 112 -11.39 4.34 14.25
C VAL A 112 -10.57 5.26 13.35
N SER A 113 -10.02 6.32 13.94
CA SER A 113 -9.12 7.26 13.25
C SER A 113 -7.67 6.93 13.56
N PHE A 114 -6.75 7.12 12.59
CA PHE A 114 -5.33 6.89 12.81
C PHE A 114 -4.44 7.64 11.79
N LEU A 115 -3.15 7.73 12.13
CA LEU A 115 -2.06 8.12 11.24
C LEU A 115 -1.16 6.90 10.98
N GLN A 116 -0.68 6.74 9.75
CA GLN A 116 0.28 5.71 9.38
C GLN A 116 1.67 6.34 9.23
N PRO A 117 2.58 6.18 10.21
CA PRO A 117 3.93 6.71 10.09
C PRO A 117 4.71 6.05 8.96
N LYS A 118 5.54 6.85 8.29
CA LYS A 118 6.42 6.38 7.21
C LYS A 118 7.84 6.20 7.73
N GLY A 119 8.45 5.09 7.33
CA GLY A 119 9.82 4.74 7.66
C GLY A 119 10.32 3.64 6.71
N ALA A 120 11.59 3.73 6.34
CA ALA A 120 12.28 2.75 5.51
C ALA A 120 13.64 2.45 6.13
N ILE A 121 13.97 1.17 6.29
CA ILE A 121 15.28 0.69 6.74
C ILE A 121 15.89 -0.06 5.56
N PHE A 122 17.08 0.32 5.13
CA PHE A 122 17.77 -0.36 4.05
C PHE A 122 18.25 -1.75 4.50
N GLU A 123 18.10 -2.76 3.65
CA GLU A 123 18.47 -4.15 3.91
C GLU A 123 19.58 -4.57 2.94
N PRO A 124 20.88 -4.42 3.31
CA PRO A 124 21.99 -4.72 2.42
C PRO A 124 22.03 -6.18 1.99
N SER A 125 21.67 -7.11 2.87
CA SER A 125 21.67 -8.56 2.62
C SER A 125 20.67 -8.99 1.54
N LEU A 126 19.62 -8.19 1.32
CA LEU A 126 18.58 -8.41 0.32
C LEU A 126 18.72 -7.49 -0.90
N SER A 127 19.85 -6.80 -1.03
CA SER A 127 20.09 -5.79 -2.06
C SER A 127 21.27 -6.17 -2.96
N VAL A 128 21.21 -5.77 -4.23
CA VAL A 128 22.28 -6.03 -5.21
C VAL A 128 23.52 -5.14 -4.97
N GLY A 129 23.37 -4.03 -4.26
CA GLY A 129 24.42 -3.05 -4.04
C GLY A 129 24.10 -2.14 -2.86
N THR A 130 24.73 -0.98 -2.80
CA THR A 130 24.62 -0.06 -1.65
C THR A 130 23.73 1.14 -1.95
N GLU A 131 23.34 1.90 -0.92
CA GLU A 131 22.64 3.17 -1.12
C GLU A 131 23.51 4.25 -1.82
N ASN A 132 24.83 4.03 -1.89
CA ASN A 132 25.79 4.92 -2.56
C ASN A 132 25.97 4.60 -4.05
N ASP A 133 25.34 3.54 -4.56
CA ASP A 133 25.39 3.21 -5.97
C ASP A 133 24.82 4.35 -6.80
N THR A 134 25.56 4.77 -7.83
CA THR A 134 25.18 5.90 -8.69
C THR A 134 24.45 5.45 -9.95
N PHE A 135 23.49 6.27 -10.38
CA PHE A 135 22.73 6.08 -11.61
C PHE A 135 22.66 7.37 -12.41
N THR A 136 22.65 7.23 -13.74
CA THR A 136 22.32 8.32 -14.66
C THR A 136 20.80 8.32 -14.84
N VAL A 137 20.14 9.39 -14.38
CA VAL A 137 18.68 9.51 -14.38
C VAL A 137 18.25 10.89 -14.86
N LEU A 138 16.96 11.02 -15.21
CA LEU A 138 16.39 12.32 -15.56
C LEU A 138 16.61 13.30 -14.39
N ASN A 139 16.99 14.54 -14.72
CA ASN A 139 17.05 15.60 -13.74
C ASN A 139 15.63 16.04 -13.38
N LEU A 140 15.17 15.64 -12.19
CA LEU A 140 13.80 15.85 -11.73
C LEU A 140 13.43 17.34 -11.67
N ALA A 141 14.34 18.20 -11.19
CA ALA A 141 14.09 19.62 -11.07
C ALA A 141 14.05 20.31 -12.44
N VAL A 142 15.00 19.98 -13.32
CA VAL A 142 15.06 20.51 -14.69
C VAL A 142 13.87 20.05 -15.53
N ALA A 143 13.31 18.87 -15.27
CA ALA A 143 12.10 18.40 -15.93
C ALA A 143 10.83 19.04 -15.35
N ALA A 144 10.71 19.12 -14.02
CA ALA A 144 9.48 19.55 -13.35
C ALA A 144 9.27 21.06 -13.39
N ALA A 145 10.31 21.87 -13.15
CA ALA A 145 10.14 23.33 -13.03
C ALA A 145 9.60 23.97 -14.33
N PRO A 146 10.14 23.67 -15.53
CA PRO A 146 9.56 24.17 -16.77
C PRO A 146 8.12 23.70 -17.01
N HIS A 147 7.79 22.48 -16.60
CA HIS A 147 6.44 21.94 -16.77
C HIS A 147 5.42 22.65 -15.86
N LEU A 148 5.81 22.96 -14.62
CA LEU A 148 4.96 23.65 -13.66
C LEU A 148 4.83 25.16 -13.94
N TYR A 149 5.85 25.76 -14.54
CA TYR A 149 5.89 27.20 -14.83
C TYR A 149 6.05 27.48 -16.33
N PRO A 150 4.98 27.30 -17.14
CA PRO A 150 5.04 27.43 -18.60
C PRO A 150 5.17 28.87 -19.12
N SER A 151 5.07 29.89 -18.26
CA SER A 151 5.21 31.30 -18.63
C SER A 151 6.56 31.57 -19.30
N ALA A 152 6.56 32.15 -20.50
CA ALA A 152 7.77 32.41 -21.29
C ALA A 152 8.83 33.24 -20.52
N PHE A 153 8.39 34.23 -19.74
CA PHE A 153 9.29 35.03 -18.91
C PHE A 153 9.96 34.18 -17.81
N ILE A 154 9.20 33.30 -17.15
CA ILE A 154 9.75 32.41 -16.13
C ILE A 154 10.68 31.38 -16.77
N GLN A 155 10.36 30.84 -17.94
CA GLN A 155 11.23 29.92 -18.69
C GLN A 155 12.60 30.52 -18.99
N LEU A 156 12.66 31.81 -19.37
CA LEU A 156 13.92 32.53 -19.58
C LEU A 156 14.77 32.55 -18.30
N ILE A 157 14.15 32.88 -17.17
CA ILE A 157 14.81 32.91 -15.86
C ILE A 157 15.31 31.51 -15.46
N LEU A 158 14.46 30.48 -15.60
CA LEU A 158 14.84 29.09 -15.29
C LEU A 158 16.03 28.65 -16.15
N ASN A 159 16.04 28.96 -17.45
CA ASN A 159 17.15 28.62 -18.34
C ASN A 159 18.48 29.26 -17.91
N VAL A 160 18.47 30.51 -17.44
CA VAL A 160 19.66 31.17 -16.89
C VAL A 160 20.18 30.42 -15.67
N PHE A 161 19.32 30.04 -14.72
CA PHE A 161 19.74 29.33 -13.51
C PHE A 161 20.16 27.88 -13.78
N ILE A 162 19.51 27.19 -14.73
CA ILE A 162 19.91 25.84 -15.17
C ILE A 162 21.34 25.89 -15.74
N LYS A 163 21.62 26.84 -16.64
CA LYS A 163 22.97 27.01 -17.21
C LYS A 163 24.00 27.40 -16.15
N ARG A 164 23.65 28.34 -15.25
CA ARG A 164 24.55 28.82 -14.18
C ARG A 164 24.93 27.72 -13.19
N SER A 165 23.98 26.85 -12.84
CA SER A 165 24.22 25.69 -11.97
C SER A 165 24.92 24.52 -12.68
N LYS A 166 25.18 24.64 -13.99
CA LYS A 166 25.68 23.55 -14.85
C LYS A 166 24.77 22.32 -14.82
N SER A 167 23.47 22.52 -14.59
CA SER A 167 22.48 21.45 -14.62
C SER A 167 22.14 21.09 -16.07
N SER A 168 21.91 19.81 -16.32
CA SER A 168 21.51 19.29 -17.63
C SER A 168 20.29 18.38 -17.51
N MET A 169 19.78 17.92 -18.66
CA MET A 169 18.58 17.07 -18.73
C MET A 169 18.72 15.76 -17.92
N PHE A 170 19.93 15.20 -17.87
CA PHE A 170 20.25 14.01 -17.09
C PHE A 170 21.27 14.35 -16.02
N GLN A 171 21.25 13.61 -14.92
CA GLN A 171 22.17 13.79 -13.81
C GLN A 171 22.65 12.44 -13.29
N LYS A 172 23.81 12.43 -12.64
CA LYS A 172 24.28 11.28 -11.86
C LYS A 172 23.94 11.50 -10.39
N ARG A 173 23.22 10.56 -9.79
CA ARG A 173 22.84 10.59 -8.37
C ARG A 173 22.99 9.22 -7.74
N THR A 174 23.27 9.20 -6.44
CA THR A 174 23.23 7.98 -5.64
C THR A 174 21.79 7.50 -5.46
N LEU A 175 21.60 6.22 -5.14
CA LEU A 175 20.28 5.67 -4.80
C LEU A 175 19.63 6.48 -3.66
N LYS A 176 20.40 6.79 -2.61
CA LYS A 176 19.93 7.52 -1.44
C LYS A 176 19.37 8.88 -1.80
N GLU A 177 20.12 9.65 -2.58
CA GLU A 177 19.70 10.96 -3.07
C GLU A 177 18.42 10.86 -3.91
N LEU A 178 18.39 9.92 -4.87
CA LEU A 178 17.27 9.77 -5.79
C LEU A 178 15.96 9.42 -5.06
N LEU A 179 16.02 8.51 -4.09
CA LEU A 179 14.83 8.05 -3.36
C LEU A 179 14.42 9.04 -2.26
N TRP A 180 15.36 9.45 -1.42
CA TRP A 180 15.05 10.13 -0.16
C TRP A 180 15.26 11.63 -0.19
N GLY A 181 15.89 12.17 -1.23
CA GLY A 181 16.04 13.59 -1.44
C GLY A 181 17.49 14.04 -1.55
N TYR A 182 17.72 15.04 -2.39
CA TYR A 182 18.95 15.81 -2.48
C TYR A 182 18.64 17.28 -2.73
N THR A 183 19.52 18.18 -2.29
CA THR A 183 19.39 19.61 -2.61
C THR A 183 19.80 19.83 -4.06
N ASP A 184 18.86 20.29 -4.87
CA ASP A 184 19.09 20.52 -6.29
C ASP A 184 19.88 21.82 -6.52
N PRO A 185 21.01 21.78 -7.24
CA PRO A 185 21.89 22.94 -7.42
C PRO A 185 21.23 24.04 -8.27
N PHE A 186 20.29 23.70 -9.15
CA PHE A 186 19.56 24.67 -9.93
C PHE A 186 18.50 25.37 -9.06
N LEU A 187 17.68 24.61 -8.32
CA LEU A 187 16.65 25.20 -7.45
C LEU A 187 17.26 26.04 -6.32
N ASN A 188 18.43 25.65 -5.81
CA ASN A 188 19.12 26.38 -4.75
C ASN A 188 19.64 27.76 -5.18
N LEU A 189 19.72 28.04 -6.49
CA LEU A 189 20.08 29.38 -6.99
C LEU A 189 18.88 30.31 -7.17
N ILE A 190 17.65 29.79 -7.07
CA ILE A 190 16.43 30.58 -7.27
C ILE A 190 16.18 31.40 -5.99
N PRO A 191 16.12 32.75 -6.07
CA PRO A 191 16.01 33.62 -4.89
C PRO A 191 14.60 33.70 -4.29
N TYR A 192 13.69 32.83 -4.70
CA TYR A 192 12.30 32.78 -4.23
C TYR A 192 12.10 31.58 -3.30
N SER A 193 11.02 31.58 -2.52
CA SER A 193 10.69 30.47 -1.62
C SER A 193 10.21 29.25 -2.42
N THR A 194 11.16 28.49 -2.98
CA THR A 194 10.92 27.22 -3.65
C THR A 194 11.57 26.09 -2.85
N PRO A 195 10.90 24.93 -2.70
CA PRO A 195 11.56 23.76 -2.14
C PRO A 195 12.77 23.38 -2.98
N THR A 196 13.96 23.39 -2.36
CA THR A 196 15.22 23.09 -3.04
C THR A 196 15.56 21.60 -3.01
N THR A 197 14.98 20.84 -2.08
CA THR A 197 15.18 19.39 -1.98
C THR A 197 14.20 18.64 -2.86
N VAL A 198 14.71 17.76 -3.72
CA VAL A 198 13.92 16.92 -4.63
C VAL A 198 14.31 15.45 -4.46
N GLY A 199 13.32 14.56 -4.56
CA GLY A 199 13.50 13.11 -4.46
C GLY A 199 12.18 12.39 -4.68
N MET A 200 12.23 11.13 -5.13
CA MET A 200 11.03 10.37 -5.53
C MET A 200 10.06 10.12 -4.36
N PHE A 201 10.58 9.94 -3.15
CA PHE A 201 9.79 9.71 -1.93
C PHE A 201 9.99 10.82 -0.89
N TYR A 202 10.57 11.96 -1.27
CA TYR A 202 10.81 13.05 -0.33
C TYR A 202 9.55 13.89 -0.06
N PRO A 203 9.28 14.28 1.20
CA PRO A 203 9.85 13.74 2.44
C PRO A 203 9.23 12.39 2.80
N HIS A 204 10.07 11.45 3.25
CA HIS A 204 9.61 10.14 3.70
C HIS A 204 9.69 10.01 5.22
N HIS A 205 10.89 10.20 5.77
CA HIS A 205 11.15 9.97 7.19
C HIS A 205 10.48 11.05 8.05
N ASN A 206 10.05 10.66 9.25
CA ASN A 206 9.34 11.53 10.20
C ASN A 206 8.02 12.12 9.69
N THR A 207 7.46 11.56 8.61
CA THR A 207 6.13 11.93 8.12
C THR A 207 5.10 10.85 8.46
N SER A 208 3.83 11.18 8.34
CA SER A 208 2.74 10.23 8.49
C SER A 208 1.69 10.46 7.40
N ASP A 209 1.09 9.38 6.94
CA ASP A 209 -0.05 9.43 6.03
C ASP A 209 -1.37 9.39 6.80
N GLY A 210 -2.35 10.17 6.34
CA GLY A 210 -3.65 10.34 6.98
C GLY A 210 -3.94 11.79 7.35
N VAL A 211 -4.89 12.05 8.25
CA VAL A 211 -5.63 11.08 9.08
C VAL A 211 -6.56 10.19 8.24
N TYR A 212 -6.55 8.89 8.52
CA TYR A 212 -7.53 7.93 8.03
C TYR A 212 -8.63 7.75 9.06
N LYS A 213 -9.89 7.70 8.63
CA LYS A 213 -11.04 7.28 9.44
C LYS A 213 -11.64 6.04 8.79
N VAL A 214 -11.61 4.91 9.48
CA VAL A 214 -12.10 3.61 8.97
C VAL A 214 -13.21 3.07 9.85
N PHE A 215 -14.12 2.27 9.30
CA PHE A 215 -15.13 1.58 10.11
C PHE A 215 -14.48 0.48 10.96
N SER A 216 -14.85 0.44 12.24
CA SER A 216 -14.36 -0.55 13.21
C SER A 216 -14.87 -1.97 12.93
N GLY A 217 -16.01 -2.09 12.25
CA GLY A 217 -16.71 -3.37 12.09
C GLY A 217 -17.60 -3.77 13.27
N LYS A 218 -17.69 -2.96 14.34
CA LYS A 218 -18.44 -3.28 15.56
C LYS A 218 -19.95 -3.44 15.32
N ASN A 219 -20.53 -2.56 14.52
CA ASN A 219 -21.93 -2.64 14.11
C ASN A 219 -22.13 -3.62 12.94
N ASP A 220 -21.24 -3.57 11.95
CA ASP A 220 -21.33 -4.36 10.73
C ASP A 220 -19.93 -4.83 10.31
N ALA A 221 -19.66 -6.13 10.52
CA ALA A 221 -18.38 -6.74 10.17
C ALA A 221 -18.09 -6.67 8.66
N SER A 222 -19.10 -6.51 7.80
CA SER A 222 -18.90 -6.37 6.35
C SER A 222 -18.25 -5.03 5.96
N LYS A 223 -18.20 -4.07 6.88
CA LYS A 223 -17.59 -2.74 6.70
C LYS A 223 -16.23 -2.58 7.35
N VAL A 224 -15.75 -3.56 8.10
CA VAL A 224 -14.49 -3.44 8.85
C VAL A 224 -13.33 -2.98 7.96
N ALA A 225 -12.53 -2.05 8.47
CA ALA A 225 -11.39 -1.43 7.79
C ALA A 225 -11.70 -0.65 6.50
N ILE A 226 -12.96 -0.57 6.05
CA ILE A 226 -13.33 0.30 4.92
C ILE A 226 -13.16 1.75 5.35
N ILE A 227 -12.56 2.56 4.48
CA ILE A 227 -12.28 3.97 4.73
C ILE A 227 -13.57 4.77 4.60
N ASP A 228 -13.98 5.42 5.69
CA ASP A 228 -15.06 6.40 5.71
C ASP A 228 -14.57 7.76 5.17
N SER A 229 -13.38 8.19 5.59
CA SER A 229 -12.73 9.39 5.06
C SER A 229 -11.21 9.35 5.16
N TYR A 230 -10.56 10.08 4.26
CA TYR A 230 -9.12 10.34 4.29
C TYR A 230 -8.91 11.86 4.30
N LYS A 231 -8.17 12.36 5.29
CA LYS A 231 -7.96 13.79 5.54
C LYS A 231 -9.28 14.57 5.62
N GLY A 232 -10.28 13.98 6.29
CA GLY A 232 -11.62 14.56 6.44
C GLY A 232 -12.48 14.61 5.18
N LYS A 233 -12.01 14.04 4.06
CA LYS A 233 -12.73 14.04 2.78
C LYS A 233 -13.12 12.62 2.36
N LYS A 234 -14.28 12.49 1.72
CA LYS A 234 -14.75 11.25 1.07
C LYS A 234 -14.37 11.16 -0.40
N ASN A 235 -14.00 12.29 -1.00
CA ASN A 235 -13.54 12.41 -2.39
C ASN A 235 -12.22 13.18 -2.42
N LEU A 236 -11.30 12.72 -3.27
CA LEU A 236 -10.06 13.40 -3.61
C LEU A 236 -10.38 14.58 -4.53
N PRO A 237 -9.74 15.73 -4.32
CA PRO A 237 -9.93 16.91 -5.17
C PRO A 237 -9.26 16.78 -6.55
N TYR A 238 -8.46 15.73 -6.77
CA TYR A 238 -7.61 15.58 -7.96
C TYR A 238 -8.35 15.04 -9.18
N TRP A 239 -9.46 14.33 -8.98
CA TRP A 239 -10.18 13.65 -10.06
C TRP A 239 -11.66 14.02 -10.04
N PRO A 240 -12.28 14.25 -11.22
CA PRO A 240 -13.70 14.55 -11.29
C PRO A 240 -14.55 13.30 -10.98
N SER A 241 -15.78 13.55 -10.51
CA SER A 241 -16.83 12.52 -10.39
C SER A 241 -16.38 11.27 -9.60
N TYR A 242 -16.80 10.08 -10.03
CA TYR A 242 -16.56 8.80 -9.37
C TYR A 242 -15.07 8.41 -9.25
N CYS A 243 -14.20 9.01 -10.07
CA CYS A 243 -12.75 8.79 -10.05
C CYS A 243 -12.11 9.36 -8.78
N GLY A 244 -12.67 10.44 -8.22
CA GLY A 244 -12.21 11.06 -6.99
C GLY A 244 -12.60 10.29 -5.72
N MET A 245 -13.59 9.39 -5.78
CA MET A 245 -14.09 8.76 -4.56
C MET A 245 -13.05 7.89 -3.87
N ILE A 246 -12.97 8.03 -2.55
CA ILE A 246 -12.25 7.13 -1.67
C ILE A 246 -13.19 5.97 -1.34
N ASN A 247 -12.82 4.75 -1.71
CA ASN A 247 -13.66 3.57 -1.48
C ASN A 247 -12.77 2.34 -1.23
N GLY A 248 -13.27 1.40 -0.43
CA GLY A 248 -12.54 0.21 -0.01
C GLY A 248 -11.68 0.42 1.23
N THR A 249 -10.78 -0.53 1.48
CA THR A 249 -9.85 -0.49 2.62
C THR A 249 -8.53 0.19 2.23
N ASP A 250 -7.52 0.15 3.10
CA ASP A 250 -6.15 0.57 2.81
C ASP A 250 -5.31 -0.51 2.08
N GLY A 251 -5.93 -1.65 1.75
CA GLY A 251 -5.30 -2.78 1.08
C GLY A 251 -4.55 -3.74 2.02
N ALA A 252 -4.45 -3.45 3.33
CA ALA A 252 -3.80 -4.36 4.28
C ALA A 252 -4.73 -5.49 4.74
N SER A 253 -6.03 -5.20 4.87
CA SER A 253 -7.06 -6.15 5.24
C SER A 253 -8.36 -5.87 4.51
N PHE A 254 -9.26 -6.86 4.48
CA PHE A 254 -10.58 -6.77 3.87
C PHE A 254 -11.63 -7.36 4.82
N PRO A 255 -12.92 -6.99 4.67
CA PRO A 255 -14.00 -7.63 5.41
C PRO A 255 -14.01 -9.15 5.25
N PRO A 256 -14.44 -9.91 6.27
CA PRO A 256 -14.43 -11.37 6.26
C PRO A 256 -15.44 -11.94 5.25
N PHE A 257 -15.38 -13.27 5.06
CA PHE A 257 -16.29 -14.04 4.19
C PHE A 257 -16.28 -13.55 2.73
N ILE A 258 -15.07 -13.48 2.15
CA ILE A 258 -14.87 -13.00 0.77
C ILE A 258 -15.25 -14.11 -0.21
N GLU A 259 -16.19 -13.79 -1.11
CA GLU A 259 -16.57 -14.65 -2.23
C GLU A 259 -15.62 -14.47 -3.43
N LYS A 260 -15.44 -15.52 -4.23
CA LYS A 260 -14.61 -15.48 -5.46
C LYS A 260 -15.13 -14.51 -6.52
N THR A 261 -16.43 -14.21 -6.50
CA THR A 261 -17.09 -13.25 -7.40
C THR A 261 -16.90 -11.80 -6.96
N ARG A 262 -16.49 -11.57 -5.70
CA ARG A 262 -16.42 -10.23 -5.11
C ARG A 262 -15.20 -9.46 -5.63
N VAL A 263 -15.47 -8.28 -6.17
CA VAL A 263 -14.42 -7.32 -6.53
C VAL A 263 -13.98 -6.56 -5.27
N LEU A 264 -12.74 -6.76 -4.85
CA LEU A 264 -12.16 -6.06 -3.72
C LEU A 264 -11.65 -4.69 -4.18
N ARG A 265 -11.98 -3.66 -3.41
CA ARG A 265 -11.54 -2.27 -3.67
C ARG A 265 -10.67 -1.82 -2.52
N PHE A 266 -9.64 -1.04 -2.84
CA PHE A 266 -8.81 -0.39 -1.84
C PHE A 266 -8.32 0.97 -2.36
N PHE A 267 -8.06 1.87 -1.43
CA PHE A 267 -7.46 3.17 -1.68
C PHE A 267 -5.96 3.11 -1.43
N ALA A 268 -5.18 3.50 -2.43
CA ALA A 268 -3.74 3.62 -2.32
C ALA A 268 -3.37 5.10 -2.45
N SER A 269 -2.99 5.71 -1.33
CA SER A 269 -2.59 7.12 -1.25
C SER A 269 -1.37 7.44 -2.10
N GLU A 270 -0.44 6.48 -2.25
CA GLU A 270 0.78 6.63 -3.06
C GLU A 270 0.51 6.84 -4.56
N ILE A 271 -0.60 6.31 -5.09
CA ILE A 271 -1.04 6.52 -6.47
C ILE A 271 -2.23 7.49 -6.58
N CYS A 272 -2.59 8.15 -5.48
CA CYS A 272 -3.65 9.15 -5.40
C CYS A 272 -5.01 8.70 -5.96
N ARG A 273 -5.37 7.40 -5.82
CA ARG A 273 -6.67 6.88 -6.32
C ARG A 273 -7.07 5.57 -5.64
N LYS A 274 -8.35 5.22 -5.76
CA LYS A 274 -8.82 3.86 -5.51
C LYS A 274 -8.47 2.95 -6.68
N THR A 275 -8.25 1.68 -6.36
CA THR A 275 -8.08 0.60 -7.33
C THR A 275 -8.92 -0.61 -6.91
N ARG A 276 -8.96 -1.63 -7.77
CA ARG A 276 -9.72 -2.85 -7.58
C ARG A 276 -8.90 -4.07 -7.97
N VAL A 277 -9.14 -5.19 -7.31
CA VAL A 277 -8.56 -6.49 -7.65
C VAL A 277 -9.65 -7.53 -7.82
N HIS A 278 -9.41 -8.45 -8.74
CA HIS A 278 -10.29 -9.55 -9.10
C HIS A 278 -9.69 -10.87 -8.62
N PHE A 279 -10.54 -11.84 -8.33
CA PHE A 279 -10.09 -13.19 -8.00
C PHE A 279 -9.32 -13.79 -9.18
N THR A 280 -8.17 -14.38 -8.90
CA THR A 280 -7.42 -15.19 -9.87
C THR A 280 -7.19 -16.56 -9.26
N PRO A 281 -7.48 -17.67 -9.96
CA PRO A 281 -7.43 -19.03 -9.40
C PRO A 281 -6.04 -19.52 -8.97
N SER A 282 -4.96 -18.86 -9.39
CA SER A 282 -3.59 -19.31 -9.13
C SER A 282 -3.09 -18.81 -7.76
N LEU A 283 -3.15 -19.68 -6.74
CA LEU A 283 -2.26 -19.61 -5.59
C LEU A 283 -1.24 -20.76 -5.74
N SER A 284 -0.13 -20.49 -6.43
CA SER A 284 1.07 -21.29 -6.21
C SER A 284 1.64 -20.83 -4.87
N THR A 285 1.35 -21.57 -3.81
CA THR A 285 2.18 -21.52 -2.61
C THR A 285 3.59 -21.89 -3.06
N CYS A 286 4.52 -20.93 -3.06
CA CYS A 286 5.93 -21.27 -3.09
C CYS A 286 6.15 -22.19 -1.88
N LYS A 287 6.33 -23.49 -2.14
CA LYS A 287 6.83 -24.42 -1.14
C LYS A 287 8.21 -23.88 -0.76
N SER A 288 8.33 -23.46 0.49
CA SER A 288 9.58 -23.23 1.20
C SER A 288 10.47 -24.47 1.13
#